data_AF-A0A812HSU2-F1
#
_entry.id   AF-A0A812HSU2-F1
#
_cell.length_a   1.000
_cell.length_b   1.000
_cell.length_c   1.000
_cell.angle_alpha   90.00
_cell.angle_beta   90.00
_cell.angle_gamma   90.00
#
_symmetry.space_group_name_H-M   'P 1'
#
loop_
_entity.id
_entity.type
_entity.pdbx_description
1 polymer ?
#
loop_
_entity_poly.entity_id
_entity_poly.type
_entity_poly.pdbx_seq_one_letter_code
_entity_poly.pdbx_strand_id
1 'polypeptide(L)'
;MSLFSGDNEIGNILQQAVKLKSAQMNEKRKTYETRPFFVQHTLFHGEKEDFKAWRQLPFDEKKVISERLKEEGNDLFKKGSWMDAIEKYEEAASLVHYYWSTDANWRKNNRGIDDDVLKLVDDLGSTEEDAQWQRKHRALCALNLAACKQKLDKFDEAITACDVTLELDPKNVKALYRRAESRIRPTKATAYDHDLAIKDLAVANALDPSNQTIEKLLTRLRAERRVQREKDSKTYTGLFDRGQIYDKARSACINVPGRGGAAPLPSAKGVLSSSPALLLSDVS
;
A
#
# COMPACT_ATOMS: atom_id res chain seq x y z
N MET A 1 -10.28 -21.65 52.55
CA MET A 1 -10.25 -20.23 52.17
C MET A 1 -9.50 -20.12 50.85
N SER A 2 -10.22 -19.98 49.74
CA SER A 2 -9.65 -19.67 48.42
C SER A 2 -9.77 -18.15 48.23
N LEU A 3 -8.64 -17.45 48.25
CA LEU A 3 -8.55 -15.99 48.13
C LEU A 3 -7.56 -15.63 47.00
N PHE A 4 -7.73 -16.18 45.80
CA PHE A 4 -7.01 -15.70 44.60
C PHE A 4 -7.83 -15.97 43.33
N SER A 5 -8.92 -15.21 43.15
CA SER A 5 -9.78 -15.29 41.95
C SER A 5 -10.12 -13.90 41.39
N GLY A 6 -9.22 -12.92 41.54
CA GLY A 6 -9.48 -11.50 41.21
C GLY A 6 -8.76 -10.92 39.98
N ASP A 7 -7.82 -11.64 39.37
CA ASP A 7 -6.79 -10.96 38.56
C ASP A 7 -7.04 -10.85 37.04
N ASN A 8 -8.27 -11.01 36.53
CA ASN A 8 -8.49 -10.87 35.08
C ASN A 8 -9.76 -10.13 34.64
N GLU A 9 -10.69 -9.78 35.52
CA GLU A 9 -11.93 -9.12 35.09
C GLU A 9 -11.69 -7.66 34.69
N ILE A 10 -10.98 -6.89 35.51
CA ILE A 10 -10.68 -5.48 35.21
C ILE A 10 -9.78 -5.37 33.97
N GLY A 11 -8.79 -6.25 33.83
CA GLY A 11 -7.93 -6.31 32.65
C GLY A 11 -8.70 -6.65 31.36
N ASN A 12 -9.61 -7.61 31.43
CA ASN A 12 -10.47 -7.98 30.30
C ASN A 12 -11.46 -6.86 29.94
N ILE A 13 -12.06 -6.20 30.93
CA ILE A 13 -12.97 -5.05 30.71
C ILE A 13 -12.19 -3.89 30.08
N LEU A 14 -10.98 -3.60 30.54
CA LEU A 14 -10.13 -2.55 29.95
C LEU A 14 -9.74 -2.90 28.51
N GLN A 15 -9.37 -4.15 28.24
CA GLN A 15 -9.08 -4.60 26.88
C GLN A 15 -10.31 -4.53 25.96
N GLN A 16 -11.50 -4.88 26.46
CA GLN A 16 -12.75 -4.74 25.70
C GLN A 16 -13.10 -3.27 25.47
N ALA A 17 -12.94 -2.40 26.46
CA ALA A 17 -13.15 -0.96 26.33
C ALA A 17 -12.17 -0.33 25.33
N VAL A 18 -10.90 -0.75 25.34
CA VAL A 18 -9.91 -0.34 24.33
C VAL A 18 -10.33 -0.81 22.95
N LYS A 19 -10.71 -2.09 22.78
CA LYS A 19 -11.19 -2.61 21.49
C LYS A 19 -12.43 -1.87 20.98
N LEU A 20 -13.37 -1.56 21.86
CA LEU A 20 -14.61 -0.86 21.51
C LEU A 20 -14.34 0.61 21.15
N LYS A 21 -13.45 1.28 21.88
CA LYS A 21 -12.97 2.62 21.54
C LYS A 21 -12.17 2.62 20.24
N SER A 22 -11.30 1.65 20.02
CA SER A 22 -10.57 1.48 18.76
C SER A 22 -11.52 1.22 17.59
N ALA A 23 -12.56 0.39 17.76
CA ALA A 23 -13.57 0.15 16.74
C ALA A 23 -14.39 1.42 16.41
N GLN A 24 -14.81 2.17 17.44
CA GLN A 24 -15.49 3.46 17.28
C GLN A 24 -14.60 4.51 16.61
N MET A 25 -13.31 4.56 16.93
CA MET A 25 -12.37 5.47 16.28
C MET A 25 -12.09 5.06 14.83
N ASN A 26 -11.95 3.76 14.56
CA ASN A 26 -11.78 3.22 13.21
C ASN A 26 -13.00 3.50 12.32
N GLU A 27 -14.19 3.64 12.89
CA GLU A 27 -15.38 4.05 12.15
C GLU A 27 -15.32 5.53 11.71
N LYS A 28 -14.73 6.39 12.55
CA LYS A 28 -14.62 7.85 12.34
C LYS A 28 -13.38 8.29 11.57
N ARG A 29 -12.36 7.42 11.46
CA ARG A 29 -11.04 7.75 10.87
C ARG A 29 -10.70 6.94 9.63
N LYS A 30 -11.70 6.42 8.92
CA LYS A 30 -11.48 5.50 7.78
C LYS A 30 -10.62 6.13 6.70
N THR A 31 -10.78 7.42 6.43
CA THR A 31 -10.07 8.13 5.38
C THR A 31 -8.68 8.53 5.83
N TYR A 32 -8.54 9.08 7.03
CA TYR A 32 -7.24 9.50 7.55
C TYR A 32 -6.30 8.31 7.82
N GLU A 33 -6.80 7.25 8.47
CA GLU A 33 -5.98 6.08 8.85
C GLU A 33 -5.55 5.22 7.66
N THR A 34 -6.25 5.29 6.52
CA THR A 34 -5.85 4.61 5.29
C THR A 34 -4.74 5.35 4.52
N ARG A 35 -4.47 6.62 4.84
CA ARG A 35 -3.38 7.36 4.18
C ARG A 35 -2.00 6.90 4.64
N PRO A 36 -0.97 7.05 3.81
CA PRO A 36 0.41 6.79 4.23
C PRO A 36 0.80 7.64 5.45
N PHE A 37 1.60 7.07 6.35
CA PHE A 37 2.00 7.75 7.60
C PHE A 37 2.59 9.13 7.39
N PHE A 38 3.44 9.31 6.37
CA PHE A 38 4.03 10.62 6.08
C PHE A 38 3.00 11.68 5.66
N VAL A 39 1.85 11.28 5.12
CA VAL A 39 0.71 12.18 4.85
C VAL A 39 -0.05 12.48 6.13
N GLN A 40 -0.24 11.47 7.00
CA GLN A 40 -0.85 11.67 8.33
C GLN A 40 -0.02 12.65 9.18
N HIS A 41 1.31 12.55 9.15
CA HIS A 41 2.23 13.40 9.91
C HIS A 41 2.09 14.89 9.56
N THR A 42 1.61 15.23 8.36
CA THR A 42 1.40 16.63 7.93
C THR A 42 0.47 17.42 8.85
N LEU A 43 -0.49 16.75 9.50
CA LEU A 43 -1.37 17.36 10.50
C LEU A 43 -0.56 17.87 11.71
N PHE A 44 0.47 17.13 12.12
CA PHE A 44 1.32 17.48 13.25
C PHE A 44 2.38 18.52 12.89
N HIS A 45 2.94 18.44 11.68
CA HIS A 45 3.86 19.47 11.18
C HIS A 45 3.19 20.84 11.14
N GLY A 46 1.89 20.90 10.83
CA GLY A 46 1.10 22.13 10.84
C GLY A 46 0.94 22.82 12.20
N GLU A 47 1.31 22.14 13.31
CA GLU A 47 1.27 22.74 14.65
C GLU A 47 2.55 23.54 14.96
N LYS A 48 3.64 23.29 14.22
CA LYS A 48 4.87 24.08 14.34
C LYS A 48 4.57 25.52 13.92
N GLU A 49 4.98 26.49 14.73
CA GLU A 49 4.69 27.92 14.49
C GLU A 49 5.17 28.38 13.10
N ASP A 50 6.36 27.94 12.70
CA ASP A 50 6.91 28.21 11.37
C ASP A 50 6.00 27.69 10.26
N PHE A 51 5.44 26.48 10.39
CA PHE A 51 4.57 25.88 9.38
C PHE A 51 3.21 26.55 9.28
N LYS A 52 2.67 27.05 10.39
CA LYS A 52 1.43 27.86 10.37
C LYS A 52 1.62 29.11 9.52
N ALA A 53 2.77 29.77 9.67
CA ALA A 53 3.13 30.93 8.86
C ALA A 53 3.40 30.53 7.40
N TRP A 54 4.25 29.52 7.16
CA TRP A 54 4.64 29.11 5.81
C TRP A 54 3.48 28.64 4.95
N ARG A 55 2.49 27.95 5.53
CA ARG A 55 1.32 27.49 4.76
C ARG A 55 0.42 28.62 4.26
N GLN A 56 0.45 29.78 4.91
CA GLN A 56 -0.30 30.98 4.52
C GLN A 56 0.41 31.82 3.46
N LEU A 57 1.69 31.56 3.19
CA LEU A 57 2.45 32.29 2.19
C LEU A 57 1.94 31.99 0.76
N PRO A 58 2.24 32.89 -0.21
CA PRO A 58 2.03 32.61 -1.62
C PRO A 58 2.76 31.33 -2.07
N PHE A 59 2.28 30.73 -3.15
CA PHE A 59 2.80 29.47 -3.66
C PHE A 59 4.30 29.52 -3.98
N ASP A 60 4.77 30.60 -4.60
CA ASP A 60 6.18 30.78 -4.97
C ASP A 60 7.11 30.78 -3.76
N GLU A 61 6.69 31.41 -2.66
CA GLU A 61 7.46 31.42 -1.41
C GLU A 61 7.48 30.03 -0.76
N LYS A 62 6.32 29.35 -0.72
CA LYS A 62 6.23 27.95 -0.25
C LYS A 62 7.16 27.04 -1.03
N LYS A 63 7.20 27.19 -2.35
CA LYS A 63 8.06 26.43 -3.26
C LYS A 63 9.54 26.58 -2.92
N VAL A 64 10.01 27.81 -2.68
CA VAL A 64 11.40 28.07 -2.27
C VAL A 64 11.72 27.41 -0.92
N ILE A 65 10.83 27.53 0.07
CA ILE A 65 11.03 26.93 1.40
C ILE A 65 11.02 25.39 1.30
N SER A 66 10.10 24.82 0.52
CA SER A 66 9.98 23.38 0.29
C SER A 66 11.23 22.80 -0.35
N GLU A 67 11.79 23.45 -1.38
CA GLU A 67 13.05 23.04 -2.00
C GLU A 67 14.21 23.09 -1.00
N ARG A 68 14.30 24.14 -0.18
CA ARG A 68 15.34 24.25 0.87
C ARG A 68 15.26 23.08 1.86
N LEU A 69 14.07 22.77 2.38
CA LEU A 69 13.88 21.65 3.32
C LEU A 69 14.24 20.30 2.68
N LYS A 70 13.89 20.10 1.40
CA LYS A 70 14.28 18.91 0.65
C LYS A 70 15.81 18.81 0.49
N GLU A 71 16.51 19.91 0.23
CA GLU A 71 17.99 19.92 0.18
C GLU A 71 18.62 19.64 1.55
N GLU A 72 18.08 20.19 2.65
CA GLU A 72 18.52 19.85 4.01
C GLU A 72 18.36 18.35 4.28
N GLY A 73 17.24 17.76 3.83
CA GLY A 73 17.01 16.31 3.89
C GLY A 73 18.06 15.52 3.08
N ASN A 74 18.45 16.01 1.90
CA ASN A 74 19.50 15.38 1.08
C ASN A 74 20.85 15.37 1.83
N ASP A 75 21.18 16.45 2.52
CA ASP A 75 22.44 16.56 3.25
C ASP A 75 22.45 15.71 4.53
N LEU A 76 21.32 15.63 5.24
CA LEU A 76 21.15 14.71 6.37
C LEU A 76 21.23 13.25 5.91
N PHE A 77 20.65 12.93 4.76
CA PHE A 77 20.79 11.62 4.14
C PHE A 77 22.26 11.29 3.87
N LYS A 78 23.02 12.18 3.25
CA LYS A 78 24.47 11.95 3.01
C LYS A 78 25.25 11.73 4.31
N LYS A 79 24.86 12.39 5.41
CA LYS A 79 25.48 12.24 6.74
C LYS A 79 25.09 10.93 7.46
N GLY A 80 24.10 10.20 6.96
CA GLY A 80 23.59 8.98 7.60
C GLY A 80 22.51 9.21 8.64
N SER A 81 22.07 10.46 8.84
CA SER A 81 20.97 10.82 9.74
C SER A 81 19.61 10.57 9.07
N TRP A 82 19.25 9.31 8.88
CA TRP A 82 18.06 8.92 8.10
C TRP A 82 16.74 9.37 8.74
N MET A 83 16.64 9.39 10.07
CA MET A 83 15.42 9.82 10.77
C MET A 83 15.18 11.32 10.60
N ASP A 84 16.21 12.14 10.81
CA ASP A 84 16.13 13.59 10.61
C ASP A 84 15.85 13.92 9.13
N ALA A 85 16.46 13.17 8.20
CA ALA A 85 16.18 13.31 6.77
C ALA A 85 14.70 13.03 6.44
N ILE A 86 14.10 12.00 7.05
CA ILE A 86 12.66 11.70 6.89
C ILE A 86 11.84 12.90 7.33
N GLU A 87 12.10 13.45 8.51
CA GLU A 87 11.37 14.63 8.99
C GLU A 87 11.46 15.78 7.99
N LYS A 88 12.65 16.08 7.45
CA LYS A 88 12.83 17.14 6.46
C LYS A 88 12.09 16.92 5.14
N TYR A 89 12.05 15.70 4.63
CA TYR A 89 11.29 15.42 3.41
C TYR A 89 9.77 15.43 3.65
N GLU A 90 9.30 15.00 4.82
CA GLU A 90 7.89 15.11 5.22
C GLU A 90 7.49 16.58 5.37
N GLU A 91 8.32 17.36 6.05
CA GLU A 91 8.21 18.81 6.20
C GLU A 91 8.08 19.50 4.84
N ALA A 92 8.99 19.22 3.90
CA ALA A 92 8.96 19.77 2.54
C ALA A 92 7.62 19.47 1.84
N ALA A 93 7.24 18.19 1.74
CA ALA A 93 5.98 17.82 1.09
C ALA A 93 4.73 18.43 1.77
N SER A 94 4.78 18.61 3.09
CA SER A 94 3.67 19.13 3.90
C SER A 94 3.36 20.62 3.71
N LEU A 95 4.19 21.37 2.96
CA LEU A 95 3.88 22.77 2.63
C LEU A 95 2.82 22.89 1.54
N VAL A 96 2.77 21.90 0.64
CA VAL A 96 1.91 21.92 -0.57
C VAL A 96 0.87 20.80 -0.58
N HIS A 97 1.00 19.83 0.30
CA HIS A 97 0.03 18.75 0.48
C HIS A 97 -0.08 18.36 1.96
N TYR A 98 -1.17 18.74 2.62
CA TYR A 98 -1.29 18.54 4.06
C TYR A 98 -2.73 18.43 4.56
N TYR A 99 -2.89 17.75 5.69
CA TYR A 99 -4.10 17.81 6.46
C TYR A 99 -4.16 19.06 7.34
N TRP A 100 -5.32 19.68 7.38
CA TRP A 100 -5.67 20.71 8.36
C TRP A 100 -7.00 20.36 9.04
N SER A 101 -7.13 20.76 10.30
CA SER A 101 -8.37 20.61 11.06
C SER A 101 -9.14 21.92 11.08
N THR A 102 -10.43 21.89 10.76
CA THR A 102 -11.31 23.05 10.92
C THR A 102 -11.56 23.41 12.39
N ASP A 103 -11.43 22.44 13.29
CA ASP A 103 -11.55 22.67 14.73
C ASP A 103 -10.17 23.01 15.32
N ALA A 104 -10.00 24.24 15.79
CA ALA A 104 -8.77 24.70 16.45
C ALA A 104 -8.49 23.97 17.77
N ASN A 105 -9.49 23.35 18.39
CA ASN A 105 -9.40 22.62 19.64
C ASN A 105 -9.45 21.10 19.46
N TRP A 106 -9.19 20.58 18.26
CA TRP A 106 -9.21 19.14 17.95
C TRP A 106 -8.29 18.28 18.84
N ARG A 107 -7.25 18.89 19.45
CA ARG A 107 -6.37 18.25 20.45
C ARG A 107 -6.90 18.29 21.88
N LYS A 108 -7.69 19.30 22.20
CA LYS A 108 -8.21 19.56 23.56
C LYS A 108 -9.60 18.98 23.77
N ASN A 109 -10.34 18.77 22.67
CA ASN A 109 -11.62 18.10 22.72
C ASN A 109 -11.40 16.60 22.97
N ASN A 110 -12.27 15.96 23.76
CA ASN A 110 -12.26 14.49 23.93
C ASN A 110 -12.75 13.75 22.66
N ARG A 111 -12.95 14.49 21.55
CA ARG A 111 -13.48 13.99 20.28
C ARG A 111 -12.40 13.29 19.46
N GLY A 112 -11.14 13.72 19.61
CA GLY A 112 -10.01 13.17 18.87
C GLY A 112 -10.01 13.57 17.39
N ILE A 113 -9.14 12.94 16.60
CA ILE A 113 -9.09 13.10 15.15
C ILE A 113 -10.34 12.42 14.54
N ASP A 114 -11.14 13.18 13.80
CA ASP A 114 -12.38 12.74 13.13
C ASP A 114 -12.32 13.21 11.67
N ASP A 115 -12.70 12.36 10.73
CA ASP A 115 -12.60 12.67 9.29
C ASP A 115 -13.49 13.86 8.89
N ASP A 116 -14.52 14.19 9.66
CA ASP A 116 -15.47 15.28 9.38
C ASP A 116 -14.86 16.68 9.52
N VAL A 117 -13.89 16.84 10.42
CA VAL A 117 -13.17 18.11 10.66
C VAL A 117 -11.83 18.16 9.95
N LEU A 118 -11.32 17.02 9.47
CA LEU A 118 -10.10 16.96 8.70
C LEU A 118 -10.33 17.28 7.23
N LYS A 119 -9.50 18.16 6.69
CA LYS A 119 -9.48 18.52 5.28
C LYS A 119 -8.08 18.35 4.73
N LEU A 120 -7.98 17.64 3.62
CA LEU A 120 -6.75 17.53 2.84
C LEU A 120 -6.65 18.73 1.91
N VAL A 121 -5.57 19.50 2.03
CA VAL A 121 -5.24 20.63 1.16
C VAL A 121 -4.19 20.17 0.17
N ASP A 122 -4.52 20.31 -1.11
CA ASP A 122 -3.60 20.14 -2.23
C ASP A 122 -3.43 21.50 -2.89
N ASP A 123 -2.36 22.20 -2.51
CA ASP A 123 -2.03 23.48 -3.10
C ASP A 123 -1.32 23.24 -4.44
N LEU A 124 -2.02 23.49 -5.54
CA LEU A 124 -1.54 23.31 -6.91
C LEU A 124 -0.97 24.60 -7.50
N GLY A 125 -0.96 25.70 -6.75
CA GLY A 125 -0.61 27.02 -7.26
C GLY A 125 -1.64 27.58 -8.23
N SER A 126 -1.26 28.62 -8.98
CA SER A 126 -2.17 29.31 -9.92
C SER A 126 -2.04 28.83 -11.36
N THR A 127 -0.90 28.22 -11.71
CA THR A 127 -0.58 27.80 -13.08
C THR A 127 -0.47 26.29 -13.19
N GLU A 128 -0.60 25.75 -14.42
CA GLU A 128 -0.36 24.33 -14.66
C GLU A 128 1.12 23.95 -14.41
N GLU A 129 2.05 24.90 -14.60
CA GLU A 129 3.46 24.70 -14.30
C GLU A 129 3.70 24.51 -12.79
N ASP A 130 2.96 25.25 -11.95
CA ASP A 130 2.98 25.09 -10.50
C ASP A 130 2.44 23.73 -10.08
N ALA A 131 1.31 23.32 -10.67
CA ALA A 131 0.71 22.02 -10.40
C ALA A 131 1.65 20.87 -10.81
N GLN A 132 2.32 20.99 -11.96
CA GLN A 132 3.34 20.04 -12.40
C GLN A 132 4.56 20.03 -11.48
N TRP A 133 5.03 21.20 -11.05
CA TRP A 133 6.13 21.29 -10.09
C TRP A 133 5.75 20.62 -8.76
N GLN A 134 4.54 20.87 -8.24
CA GLN A 134 4.07 20.27 -6.99
C GLN A 134 4.05 18.74 -7.08
N ARG A 135 3.49 18.18 -8.16
CA ARG A 135 3.43 16.72 -8.37
C ARG A 135 4.84 16.13 -8.42
N LYS A 136 5.75 16.75 -9.17
CA LYS A 136 7.16 16.32 -9.27
C LYS A 136 7.89 16.43 -7.94
N HIS A 137 7.74 17.55 -7.23
CA HIS A 137 8.40 17.80 -5.95
C HIS A 137 7.94 16.79 -4.89
N ARG A 138 6.64 16.52 -4.81
CA ARG A 138 6.08 15.47 -3.93
C ARG A 138 6.58 14.08 -4.29
N ALA A 139 6.62 13.74 -5.58
CA ALA A 139 7.13 12.45 -6.04
C ALA A 139 8.60 12.25 -5.63
N LEU A 140 9.43 13.30 -5.74
CA LEU A 140 10.83 13.32 -5.31
C LEU A 140 10.98 13.17 -3.79
N CYS A 141 10.19 13.89 -3.00
CA CYS A 141 10.20 13.77 -1.54
C CYS A 141 9.81 12.34 -1.11
N ALA A 142 8.72 11.79 -1.66
CA ALA A 142 8.30 10.42 -1.38
C ALA A 142 9.36 9.38 -1.81
N LEU A 143 10.01 9.59 -2.94
CA LEU A 143 11.09 8.72 -3.42
C LEU A 143 12.27 8.72 -2.44
N ASN A 144 12.65 9.89 -1.93
CA ASN A 144 13.72 10.04 -0.95
C ASN A 144 13.33 9.47 0.43
N LEU A 145 12.07 9.62 0.85
CA LEU A 145 11.53 8.92 2.02
C LEU A 145 11.72 7.42 1.88
N ALA A 146 11.35 6.84 0.72
CA ALA A 146 11.48 5.41 0.50
C ALA A 146 12.94 4.93 0.69
N ALA A 147 13.92 5.69 0.20
CA ALA A 147 15.33 5.38 0.45
C ALA A 147 15.70 5.43 1.94
N CYS A 148 15.25 6.46 2.67
CA CYS A 148 15.51 6.55 4.11
C CYS A 148 14.89 5.36 4.86
N LYS A 149 13.64 5.01 4.54
CA LYS A 149 12.92 3.88 5.16
C LYS A 149 13.59 2.54 4.83
N GLN A 150 14.12 2.36 3.62
CA GLN A 150 14.95 1.20 3.28
C GLN A 150 16.24 1.11 4.12
N LYS A 151 16.88 2.26 4.43
CA LYS A 151 18.06 2.30 5.31
C LYS A 151 17.73 1.96 6.76
N LEU A 152 16.50 2.21 7.19
CA LEU A 152 15.98 1.88 8.52
C LEU A 152 15.27 0.52 8.58
N ASP A 153 15.36 -0.29 7.51
CA ASP A 153 14.68 -1.60 7.38
C ASP A 153 13.15 -1.55 7.58
N LYS A 154 12.55 -0.38 7.37
CA LYS A 154 11.10 -0.12 7.40
C LYS A 154 10.50 -0.35 6.02
N PHE A 155 10.52 -1.59 5.57
CA PHE A 155 10.19 -1.94 4.18
C PHE A 155 8.73 -1.69 3.81
N ASP A 156 7.78 -1.93 4.72
CA ASP A 156 6.35 -1.68 4.45
C ASP A 156 6.10 -0.18 4.21
N GLU A 157 6.68 0.69 5.06
CA GLU A 157 6.63 2.15 4.85
C GLU A 157 7.32 2.56 3.54
N ALA A 158 8.46 1.94 3.20
CA ALA A 158 9.17 2.22 1.95
C ALA A 158 8.34 1.86 0.71
N ILE A 159 7.59 0.75 0.74
CA ILE A 159 6.67 0.35 -0.32
C ILE A 159 5.58 1.41 -0.50
N THR A 160 4.93 1.84 0.59
CA THR A 160 3.87 2.87 0.50
C THR A 160 4.40 4.19 -0.04
N ALA A 161 5.62 4.59 0.31
CA ALA A 161 6.25 5.78 -0.25
C ALA A 161 6.54 5.64 -1.76
N CYS A 162 6.99 4.45 -2.20
CA CYS A 162 7.17 4.17 -3.62
C CYS A 162 5.84 4.13 -4.40
N ASP A 163 4.77 3.62 -3.79
CA ASP A 163 3.43 3.61 -4.38
C ASP A 163 2.96 5.04 -4.66
N VAL A 164 3.10 5.95 -3.69
CA VAL A 164 2.79 7.39 -3.89
C VAL A 164 3.68 8.02 -4.96
N THR A 165 4.98 7.70 -5.01
CA THR A 165 5.84 8.18 -6.10
C THR A 165 5.33 7.70 -7.46
N LEU A 166 4.86 6.47 -7.59
CA LEU A 166 4.38 5.89 -8.85
C LEU A 166 2.97 6.35 -9.22
N GLU A 167 2.16 6.75 -8.25
CA GLU A 167 0.90 7.45 -8.50
C GLU A 167 1.14 8.83 -9.14
N LEU A 168 2.19 9.54 -8.71
CA LEU A 168 2.55 10.87 -9.21
C LEU A 168 3.44 10.83 -10.47
N ASP A 169 4.33 9.85 -10.56
CA ASP A 169 5.27 9.62 -11.67
C ASP A 169 5.34 8.11 -12.00
N PRO A 170 4.40 7.60 -12.83
CA PRO A 170 4.30 6.17 -13.14
C PRO A 170 5.53 5.58 -13.86
N LYS A 171 6.37 6.43 -14.47
CA LYS A 171 7.56 5.99 -15.24
C LYS A 171 8.84 6.08 -14.42
N ASN A 172 8.74 6.27 -13.10
CA ASN A 172 9.90 6.40 -12.25
C ASN A 172 10.62 5.05 -12.03
N VAL A 173 11.71 4.83 -12.78
CA VAL A 173 12.53 3.61 -12.71
C VAL A 173 13.10 3.38 -11.29
N LYS A 174 13.50 4.45 -10.59
CA LYS A 174 14.06 4.35 -9.23
C LYS A 174 13.01 3.90 -8.23
N ALA A 175 11.77 4.38 -8.35
CA ALA A 175 10.68 3.96 -7.47
C ALA A 175 10.30 2.49 -7.70
N LEU A 176 10.19 2.05 -8.96
CA LEU A 176 9.93 0.63 -9.30
C LEU A 176 11.01 -0.28 -8.73
N TYR A 177 12.28 0.09 -8.90
CA TYR A 177 13.40 -0.68 -8.37
C TYR A 177 13.40 -0.74 -6.83
N ARG A 178 13.24 0.40 -6.15
CA ARG A 178 13.19 0.47 -4.67
C ARG A 178 11.99 -0.29 -4.09
N ARG A 179 10.83 -0.25 -4.76
CA ARG A 179 9.65 -1.00 -4.35
C ARG A 179 9.90 -2.51 -4.47
N ALA A 180 10.47 -2.96 -5.58
CA ALA A 180 10.85 -4.36 -5.77
C ALA A 180 11.86 -4.84 -4.71
N GLU A 181 12.89 -4.05 -4.45
CA GLU A 181 13.90 -4.35 -3.43
C GLU A 181 13.29 -4.41 -2.02
N SER A 182 12.38 -3.48 -1.70
CA SER A 182 11.69 -3.45 -0.41
C SER A 182 10.74 -4.64 -0.20
N ARG A 183 10.23 -5.26 -1.28
CA ARG A 183 9.40 -6.47 -1.19
C ARG A 183 10.20 -7.74 -0.92
N ILE A 184 11.45 -7.82 -1.41
CA ILE A 184 12.27 -9.04 -1.34
C ILE A 184 13.23 -9.07 -0.14
N ARG A 185 13.61 -7.90 0.38
CA ARG A 185 14.59 -7.78 1.47
C ARG A 185 14.08 -8.26 2.85
N PRO A 186 12.81 -8.10 3.23
CA PRO A 186 12.30 -8.64 4.49
C PRO A 186 12.43 -10.16 4.57
N THR A 187 12.77 -10.70 5.74
CA THR A 187 12.81 -12.15 5.96
C THR A 187 11.44 -12.82 5.84
N LYS A 188 10.37 -12.05 6.06
CA LYS A 188 8.97 -12.46 5.89
C LYS A 188 8.49 -12.45 4.43
N ALA A 189 9.34 -12.09 3.47
CA ALA A 189 8.95 -12.00 2.06
C ALA A 189 8.44 -13.34 1.53
N THR A 190 7.27 -13.30 0.90
CA THR A 190 6.60 -14.49 0.38
C THR A 190 6.87 -14.69 -1.11
N ALA A 191 6.52 -15.88 -1.60
CA ALA A 191 6.46 -16.18 -3.02
C ALA A 191 5.67 -15.14 -3.84
N TYR A 192 4.60 -14.59 -3.25
CA TYR A 192 3.77 -13.57 -3.87
C TYR A 192 4.51 -12.23 -3.99
N ASP A 193 5.22 -11.82 -2.93
CA ASP A 193 6.00 -10.57 -2.94
C ASP A 193 7.11 -10.59 -3.99
N HIS A 194 7.77 -11.74 -4.16
CA HIS A 194 8.75 -11.95 -5.23
C HIS A 194 8.12 -11.84 -6.62
N ASP A 195 6.92 -12.40 -6.84
CA ASP A 195 6.22 -12.28 -8.12
C ASP A 195 5.83 -10.82 -8.42
N LEU A 196 5.43 -10.05 -7.39
CA LEU A 196 5.19 -8.60 -7.52
C LEU A 196 6.48 -7.82 -7.82
N ALA A 197 7.59 -8.15 -7.15
CA ALA A 197 8.89 -7.54 -7.42
C ALA A 197 9.37 -7.81 -8.86
N ILE A 198 9.17 -9.02 -9.38
CA ILE A 198 9.48 -9.36 -10.78
C ILE A 198 8.66 -8.51 -11.76
N LYS A 199 7.39 -8.23 -11.47
CA LYS A 199 6.55 -7.35 -12.31
C LYS A 199 7.12 -5.94 -12.35
N ASP A 200 7.45 -5.38 -11.18
CA ASP A 200 8.02 -4.04 -11.08
C ASP A 200 9.35 -3.93 -11.84
N LEU A 201 10.23 -4.91 -11.66
CA LEU A 201 11.54 -4.94 -12.33
C LEU A 201 11.40 -5.15 -13.85
N ALA A 202 10.41 -5.91 -14.31
CA ALA A 202 10.14 -6.06 -15.73
C ALA A 202 9.71 -4.73 -16.37
N VAL A 203 8.84 -3.97 -15.70
CA VAL A 203 8.47 -2.62 -16.15
C VAL A 203 9.68 -1.68 -16.10
N ALA A 204 10.46 -1.72 -15.02
CA ALA A 204 11.65 -0.89 -14.88
C ALA A 204 12.70 -1.18 -15.97
N ASN A 205 12.91 -2.45 -16.31
CA ASN A 205 13.82 -2.88 -17.38
C ASN A 205 13.31 -2.52 -18.78
N ALA A 206 11.99 -2.40 -18.98
CA ALA A 206 11.42 -1.93 -20.24
C ALA A 206 11.61 -0.41 -20.41
N LEU A 207 11.58 0.35 -19.32
CA LEU A 207 11.81 1.80 -19.31
C LEU A 207 13.29 2.17 -19.42
N ASP A 208 14.17 1.40 -18.78
CA ASP A 208 15.62 1.57 -18.85
C ASP A 208 16.34 0.23 -19.06
N PRO A 209 16.43 -0.26 -20.31
CA PRO A 209 17.11 -1.51 -20.64
C PRO A 209 18.63 -1.47 -20.42
N SER A 210 19.21 -0.28 -20.27
CA SER A 210 20.67 -0.11 -20.11
C SER A 210 21.14 -0.43 -18.68
N ASN A 211 20.22 -0.50 -17.73
CA ASN A 211 20.51 -0.65 -16.32
C ASN A 211 20.77 -2.11 -15.93
N GLN A 212 22.04 -2.50 -15.97
CA GLN A 212 22.49 -3.85 -15.61
C GLN A 212 22.09 -4.28 -14.19
N THR A 213 21.90 -3.34 -13.25
CA THR A 213 21.51 -3.67 -11.87
C THR A 213 20.10 -4.24 -11.84
N ILE A 214 19.18 -3.65 -12.61
CA ILE A 214 17.79 -4.11 -12.74
C ILE A 214 17.76 -5.47 -13.44
N GLU A 215 18.49 -5.60 -14.55
CA GLU A 215 18.57 -6.84 -15.33
C GLU A 215 19.09 -8.02 -14.49
N LYS A 216 20.19 -7.81 -13.75
CA LYS A 216 20.78 -8.84 -12.88
C LYS A 216 19.81 -9.26 -11.79
N LEU A 217 19.14 -8.31 -11.13
CA LEU A 217 18.16 -8.60 -10.08
C LEU A 217 16.94 -9.36 -10.64
N LEU A 218 16.42 -8.92 -11.79
CA LEU A 218 15.30 -9.57 -12.46
C LEU A 218 15.62 -11.01 -12.84
N THR A 219 16.81 -11.24 -13.41
CA THR A 219 17.27 -12.57 -13.82
C THR A 219 17.41 -13.50 -12.61
N ARG A 220 18.03 -13.00 -11.52
CA ARG A 220 18.16 -13.73 -10.26
C ARG A 220 16.80 -14.13 -9.69
N LEU A 221 15.87 -13.19 -9.54
CA LEU A 221 14.55 -13.46 -8.96
C LEU A 221 13.73 -14.43 -9.81
N ARG A 222 13.80 -14.33 -11.15
CA ARG A 222 13.14 -15.28 -12.06
C ARG A 222 13.69 -16.70 -11.89
N ALA A 223 15.01 -16.84 -11.76
CA ALA A 223 15.65 -18.13 -11.53
C ALA A 223 15.23 -18.73 -10.17
N GLU A 224 15.29 -17.95 -9.09
CA GLU A 224 14.85 -18.36 -7.76
C GLU A 224 13.38 -18.80 -7.74
N ARG A 225 12.48 -18.04 -8.39
CA ARG A 225 11.06 -18.40 -8.50
C ARG A 225 10.81 -19.64 -9.33
N ARG A 226 11.59 -19.86 -10.39
CA ARG A 226 11.51 -21.10 -11.18
C ARG A 226 11.89 -22.30 -10.32
N VAL A 227 13.01 -22.24 -9.60
CA VAL A 227 13.44 -23.34 -8.71
C VAL A 227 12.41 -23.59 -7.62
N GLN A 228 11.84 -22.54 -7.02
CA GLN A 228 10.81 -22.69 -5.99
C GLN A 228 9.56 -23.38 -6.55
N ARG A 229 9.05 -22.95 -7.71
CA ARG A 229 7.90 -23.58 -8.36
C ARG A 229 8.14 -25.04 -8.75
N GLU A 230 9.37 -25.38 -9.17
CA GLU A 230 9.74 -26.77 -9.46
C GLU A 230 9.76 -27.63 -8.17
N LYS A 231 10.25 -27.10 -7.05
CA LYS A 231 10.20 -27.78 -5.74
C LYS A 231 8.77 -27.95 -5.24
N ASP A 232 7.97 -26.88 -5.30
CA ASP A 232 6.57 -26.89 -4.91
C ASP A 232 5.79 -27.91 -5.75
N SER A 233 5.98 -27.87 -7.08
CA SER A 233 5.36 -28.84 -8.00
C SER A 233 5.71 -30.28 -7.60
N LYS A 234 6.99 -30.62 -7.40
CA LYS A 234 7.39 -31.97 -6.97
C LYS A 234 6.78 -32.39 -5.63
N THR A 235 6.66 -31.45 -4.69
CA THR A 235 6.12 -31.71 -3.35
C THR A 235 4.60 -31.95 -3.40
N TYR A 236 3.88 -31.18 -4.22
CA TYR A 236 2.42 -31.20 -4.26
C TYR A 236 1.81 -32.07 -5.37
N THR A 237 2.56 -32.47 -6.40
CA THR A 237 2.06 -33.32 -7.50
C THR A 237 1.50 -34.65 -6.98
N GLY A 238 2.19 -35.29 -6.03
CA GLY A 238 1.73 -36.55 -5.43
C GLY A 238 0.68 -36.40 -4.32
N LEU A 239 0.29 -35.18 -3.95
CA LEU A 239 -0.68 -34.93 -2.88
C LEU A 239 -2.13 -35.11 -3.36
N PHE A 240 -2.40 -34.85 -4.65
CA PHE A 240 -3.73 -34.99 -5.24
C PHE A 240 -4.07 -36.44 -5.62
N ASP A 241 -3.07 -37.24 -6.01
CA ASP A 241 -3.28 -38.66 -6.33
C ASP A 241 -3.61 -39.50 -5.09
N ARG A 242 -3.08 -39.13 -3.92
CA ARG A 242 -3.36 -39.81 -2.64
C ARG A 242 -4.68 -39.40 -2.00
N GLY A 243 -5.37 -38.40 -2.56
CA GLY A 243 -6.63 -37.84 -2.07
C GLY A 243 -7.89 -38.39 -2.76
N GLN A 244 -7.79 -39.46 -3.57
CA GLN A 244 -8.97 -40.15 -4.09
C GLN A 244 -9.69 -40.90 -2.96
N ILE A 245 -10.43 -40.18 -2.11
CA ILE A 245 -11.32 -40.75 -1.07
C ILE A 245 -12.74 -41.02 -1.64
N TYR A 246 -12.91 -40.94 -2.96
CA TYR A 246 -14.07 -41.50 -3.65
C TYR A 246 -13.63 -42.71 -4.46
N ASP A 247 -13.35 -43.80 -3.76
CA ASP A 247 -13.40 -45.13 -4.38
C ASP A 247 -14.82 -45.35 -4.91
N LYS A 248 -14.92 -45.45 -6.24
CA LYS A 248 -16.11 -45.86 -7.00
C LYS A 248 -16.59 -47.29 -6.68
N ALA A 249 -16.18 -47.87 -5.54
CA ALA A 249 -16.34 -49.27 -5.16
C ALA A 249 -17.10 -49.47 -3.84
N ARG A 250 -17.98 -48.54 -3.44
CA ARG A 250 -19.01 -48.79 -2.42
C ARG A 250 -20.39 -48.25 -2.85
N SER A 251 -20.87 -48.76 -3.97
CA SER A 251 -22.30 -48.81 -4.28
C SER A 251 -22.66 -50.24 -4.67
N ALA A 252 -22.40 -51.16 -3.75
CA ALA A 252 -23.04 -52.46 -3.75
C ALA A 252 -23.86 -52.56 -2.46
N CYS A 253 -25.13 -52.92 -2.66
CA CYS A 253 -26.16 -53.31 -1.68
C CYS A 253 -26.62 -52.31 -0.60
N ILE A 254 -27.48 -51.36 -1.01
CA ILE A 254 -28.75 -51.17 -0.27
C ILE A 254 -29.88 -51.32 -1.28
N ASN A 255 -30.48 -52.52 -1.30
CA ASN A 255 -31.68 -52.80 -2.07
C ASN A 255 -32.86 -52.22 -1.27
N VAL A 256 -33.34 -51.03 -1.65
CA VAL A 256 -34.61 -50.50 -1.17
C VAL A 256 -35.64 -50.74 -2.27
N PRO A 257 -36.67 -51.60 -2.05
CA PRO A 257 -37.69 -51.80 -3.05
C PRO A 257 -38.68 -50.63 -3.01
N GLY A 258 -38.83 -49.93 -4.14
CA GLY A 258 -40.09 -49.27 -4.44
C GLY A 258 -40.02 -47.87 -5.07
N ARG A 259 -40.68 -47.80 -6.23
CA ARG A 259 -41.30 -46.64 -6.90
C ARG A 259 -40.45 -45.76 -7.82
N GLY A 260 -40.80 -45.85 -9.10
CA GLY A 260 -41.30 -44.70 -9.86
C GLY A 260 -40.24 -43.96 -10.66
N GLY A 261 -40.17 -44.24 -11.96
CA GLY A 261 -39.17 -43.67 -12.86
C GLY A 261 -39.27 -42.15 -13.12
N ALA A 262 -38.20 -41.64 -13.72
CA ALA A 262 -38.21 -40.51 -14.65
C ALA A 262 -36.91 -40.54 -15.49
N ALA A 263 -37.03 -40.21 -16.77
CA ALA A 263 -36.03 -40.30 -17.83
C ALA A 263 -34.81 -39.35 -17.68
N PRO A 264 -33.70 -39.59 -18.40
CA PRO A 264 -32.48 -38.79 -18.30
C PRO A 264 -32.53 -37.53 -19.18
N LEU A 265 -31.99 -36.41 -18.67
CA LEU A 265 -31.73 -35.20 -19.44
C LEU A 265 -30.41 -35.31 -20.23
N PRO A 266 -30.33 -34.79 -21.47
CA PRO A 266 -29.19 -35.03 -22.35
C PRO A 266 -28.03 -34.07 -22.12
N SER A 267 -26.84 -34.59 -22.42
CA SER A 267 -25.59 -33.86 -22.59
C SER A 267 -25.64 -32.97 -23.84
N ALA A 268 -25.09 -31.76 -23.76
CA ALA A 268 -24.82 -30.93 -24.92
C ALA A 268 -23.34 -30.53 -24.93
N LYS A 269 -22.61 -31.11 -25.89
CA LYS A 269 -21.35 -30.60 -26.43
C LYS A 269 -21.61 -29.24 -27.09
N GLY A 270 -20.61 -28.38 -27.07
CA GLY A 270 -20.73 -26.97 -27.43
C GLY A 270 -20.88 -26.68 -28.92
N VAL A 271 -20.84 -25.39 -29.25
CA VAL A 271 -20.33 -24.78 -30.49
C VAL A 271 -20.31 -23.25 -30.29
N LEU A 272 -19.33 -22.66 -30.97
CA LEU A 272 -18.87 -21.26 -31.05
C LEU A 272 -19.89 -20.26 -31.65
N SER A 273 -19.46 -18.98 -31.62
CA SER A 273 -19.93 -17.79 -32.36
C SER A 273 -21.11 -17.05 -31.69
N SER A 274 -21.20 -15.72 -31.64
CA SER A 274 -20.51 -14.61 -32.31
C SER A 274 -20.77 -13.31 -31.52
N SER A 275 -19.84 -12.36 -31.58
CA SER A 275 -20.06 -10.97 -31.16
C SER A 275 -21.22 -10.31 -31.92
N PRO A 276 -21.76 -9.20 -31.41
CA PRO A 276 -21.74 -8.00 -32.23
C PRO A 276 -21.33 -6.74 -31.47
N ALA A 277 -20.73 -5.84 -32.26
CA ALA A 277 -20.31 -4.50 -31.90
C ALA A 277 -21.40 -3.47 -32.27
N LEU A 278 -21.32 -2.31 -31.61
CA LEU A 278 -21.73 -0.95 -32.01
C LEU A 278 -23.22 -0.56 -32.06
N LEU A 279 -23.54 0.56 -31.39
CA LEU A 279 -24.08 1.84 -31.90
C LEU A 279 -24.50 2.71 -30.69
N LEU A 280 -23.81 3.81 -30.34
CA LEU A 280 -23.92 5.17 -30.90
C LEU A 280 -25.37 5.62 -31.18
N SER A 281 -25.88 6.53 -30.35
CA SER A 281 -26.94 7.47 -30.70
C SER A 281 -26.74 8.77 -29.92
N ASP A 282 -26.22 9.77 -30.61
CA ASP A 282 -26.40 11.19 -30.29
C ASP A 282 -27.80 11.66 -30.75
N VAL A 283 -28.17 12.84 -30.25
CA VAL A 283 -29.22 13.78 -30.70
C VAL A 283 -30.56 13.71 -29.97
N SER A 284 -30.72 14.56 -28.95
CA SER A 284 -31.54 15.78 -29.02
C SER A 284 -31.15 16.74 -27.90
#